data_AF-A0A5D0SSA2-F1
#
_entry.id   AF-A0A5D0SSA2-F1
#
_cell.length_a   1.000
_cell.length_b   1.000
_cell.length_c   1.000
_cell.angle_alpha   90.00
_cell.angle_beta   90.00
_cell.angle_gamma   90.00
#
_symmetry.space_group_name_H-M   'P 1'
#
loop_
_entity.id
_entity.type
_entity.pdbx_description
1 polymer ?
#
loop_
_entity_poly.entity_id
_entity_poly.type
_entity_poly.pdbx_seq_one_letter_code
_entity_poly.pdbx_strand_id
1 'polypeptide(L)'
;MSRKNVADHLDLLERRLREALDLVHRAQRTEQTATGWSTTSADIGRLIAGERDALSGVRQELLGGARTAVLAYLRQRVGHAVTAGELEGVSGIEEWTRRIRELRDLGWDIEALGSGPGRSYRLRADRLDQSVVDDDKLIAQIKGGNPKDRLIEYLFHVAPWPVAAARLERVAKSAGWRTDLQTLIDEGWLIQTHEDDGEIPPGFYRLARLED
;
A
#
# COMPACT_ATOMS: atom_id res chain seq x y z
N MET A 1 -18.00 1.78 8.33
CA MET A 1 -17.26 1.20 9.47
C MET A 1 -15.77 1.57 9.47
N SER A 2 -15.13 1.83 8.32
CA SER A 2 -13.69 2.11 8.17
C SER A 2 -13.15 3.35 8.94
N ARG A 3 -13.82 4.51 8.92
CA ARG A 3 -13.29 5.76 9.51
C ARG A 3 -12.97 5.71 11.02
N LYS A 4 -13.72 4.92 11.80
CA LYS A 4 -13.47 4.77 13.24
C LYS A 4 -12.18 3.98 13.50
N ASN A 5 -11.97 2.90 12.75
CA ASN A 5 -10.76 2.08 12.88
C ASN A 5 -9.51 2.86 12.49
N VAL A 6 -9.58 3.71 11.44
CA VAL A 6 -8.49 4.60 11.07
C VAL A 6 -8.11 5.55 12.21
N ALA A 7 -9.10 6.19 12.84
CA ALA A 7 -8.86 7.07 13.99
C ALA A 7 -8.20 6.32 15.16
N ASP A 8 -8.69 5.12 15.50
CA ASP A 8 -8.12 4.31 16.58
C ASP A 8 -6.64 3.95 16.32
N HIS A 9 -6.29 3.65 15.06
CA HIS A 9 -4.89 3.39 14.68
C HIS A 9 -4.01 4.65 14.70
N LEU A 10 -4.55 5.81 14.34
CA LEU A 10 -3.83 7.09 14.43
C LEU A 10 -3.59 7.49 15.89
N ASP A 11 -4.58 7.31 16.77
CA ASP A 11 -4.43 7.54 18.21
C ASP A 11 -3.37 6.62 18.82
N LEU A 12 -3.33 5.35 18.37
CA LEU A 12 -2.28 4.42 18.76
C LEU A 12 -0.90 4.89 18.30
N LEU A 13 -0.76 5.31 17.04
CA LEU A 13 0.50 5.82 16.49
C LEU A 13 0.99 7.05 17.26
N GLU A 14 0.09 8.01 17.54
CA GLU A 14 0.40 9.20 18.33
C GLU A 14 0.93 8.85 19.71
N ARG A 15 0.25 7.93 20.41
CA ARG A 15 0.68 7.48 21.74
C ARG A 15 2.07 6.85 21.70
N ARG A 16 2.36 6.00 20.71
CA ARG A 16 3.67 5.33 20.58
C ARG A 16 4.80 6.30 20.33
N LEU A 17 4.60 7.26 19.42
CA LEU A 17 5.58 8.30 19.13
C LEU A 17 5.89 9.16 20.37
N ARG A 18 4.88 9.45 21.20
CA ARG A 18 5.07 10.15 22.49
C ARG A 18 5.89 9.30 23.47
N GLU A 19 5.56 8.02 23.62
CA GLU A 19 6.33 7.10 24.47
C GLU A 19 7.81 7.03 24.06
N ALA A 20 8.08 6.98 22.75
CA ALA A 20 9.44 6.95 22.21
C ALA A 20 10.18 8.25 22.49
N LEU A 21 9.52 9.40 22.29
CA LEU A 21 10.08 10.71 22.59
C LEU A 21 10.41 10.87 24.08
N ASP A 22 9.52 10.46 24.97
CA ASP A 22 9.73 10.51 26.43
C ASP A 22 10.89 9.64 26.88
N LEU A 23 11.13 8.52 26.20
CA LEU A 23 12.27 7.67 26.48
C LEU A 23 13.59 8.36 26.06
N VAL A 24 13.62 8.98 24.88
CA VAL A 24 14.77 9.79 24.42
C VAL A 24 15.04 10.96 25.34
N HIS A 25 14.00 11.64 25.85
CA HIS A 25 14.15 12.74 26.81
C HIS A 25 14.76 12.31 28.15
N ARG A 26 14.45 11.08 28.61
CA ARG A 26 14.95 10.54 29.89
C ARG A 26 16.37 9.97 29.81
N ALA A 27 16.87 9.66 28.62
CA ALA A 27 18.23 9.16 28.46
C ALA A 27 19.24 10.22 28.92
N GLN A 28 19.94 9.96 30.04
CA GLN A 28 20.91 10.88 30.65
C GLN A 28 22.05 11.20 29.67
N ARG A 29 22.03 12.36 29.03
CA ARG A 29 22.93 12.70 27.91
C ARG A 29 24.42 12.75 28.29
N THR A 30 24.72 12.97 29.56
CA THR A 30 26.09 13.22 30.06
C THR A 30 26.71 12.05 30.83
N GLU A 31 25.93 11.02 31.20
CA GLU A 31 26.36 9.88 32.04
C GLU A 31 26.01 8.53 31.41
N GLN A 32 26.02 8.45 30.08
CA GLN A 32 25.69 7.20 29.37
C GLN A 32 26.70 6.10 29.67
N THR A 33 26.19 4.92 30.04
CA THR A 33 26.96 3.67 30.11
C THR A 33 26.55 2.76 28.95
N ALA A 34 27.42 1.83 28.56
CA ALA A 34 27.10 0.87 27.49
C ALA A 34 25.84 0.04 27.79
N THR A 35 25.66 -0.39 29.05
CA THR A 35 24.47 -1.12 29.50
C THR A 35 23.22 -0.23 29.45
N GLY A 36 23.31 1.00 29.98
CA GLY A 36 22.19 1.95 29.95
C GLY A 36 21.75 2.28 28.53
N TRP A 37 22.70 2.52 27.61
CA TRP A 37 22.41 2.73 26.20
C TRP A 37 21.78 1.49 25.54
N SER A 38 22.30 0.29 25.82
CA SER A 38 21.76 -0.94 25.24
C SER A 38 20.30 -1.16 25.62
N THR A 39 19.94 -0.99 26.90
CA THR A 39 18.55 -1.07 27.36
C THR A 39 17.68 -0.01 26.68
N THR A 40 18.14 1.25 26.68
CA THR A 40 17.43 2.38 26.05
C THR A 40 17.16 2.10 24.57
N SER A 41 18.18 1.65 23.83
CA SER A 41 18.06 1.36 22.39
C SER A 41 17.12 0.18 22.11
N ALA A 42 17.11 -0.84 22.96
CA ALA A 42 16.18 -1.95 22.83
C ALA A 42 14.73 -1.51 23.06
N ASP A 43 14.49 -0.64 24.04
CA ASP A 43 13.16 -0.11 24.30
C ASP A 43 12.66 0.81 23.18
N ILE A 44 13.53 1.65 22.62
CA ILE A 44 13.22 2.43 21.40
C ILE A 44 12.86 1.48 20.26
N GLY A 45 13.64 0.42 20.04
CA GLY A 45 13.38 -0.57 19.00
C GLY A 45 12.01 -1.24 19.15
N ARG A 46 11.59 -1.57 20.37
CA ARG A 46 10.24 -2.11 20.65
C ARG A 46 9.13 -1.11 20.33
N LEU A 47 9.35 0.17 20.61
CA LEU A 47 8.37 1.23 20.32
C LEU A 47 8.24 1.46 18.80
N ILE A 48 9.37 1.54 18.08
CA ILE A 48 9.38 1.64 16.61
C ILE A 48 8.67 0.43 15.97
N ALA A 49 8.85 -0.78 16.51
CA ALA A 49 8.10 -1.94 16.04
C ALA A 49 6.58 -1.77 16.23
N GLY A 50 6.15 -1.26 17.38
CA GLY A 50 4.74 -0.96 17.64
C GLY A 50 4.17 0.21 16.81
N GLU A 51 4.99 1.18 16.42
CA GLU A 51 4.61 2.24 15.48
C GLU A 51 4.30 1.66 14.10
N ARG A 52 5.10 0.69 13.63
CA ARG A 52 4.83 0.00 12.36
C ARG A 52 3.52 -0.78 12.37
N ASP A 53 3.15 -1.41 13.49
CA ASP A 53 1.85 -2.05 13.62
C ASP A 53 0.70 -1.04 13.47
N ALA A 54 0.83 0.15 14.04
CA ALA A 54 -0.17 1.21 13.91
C ALA A 54 -0.26 1.74 12.47
N LEU A 55 0.88 1.99 11.82
CA LEU A 55 0.95 2.36 10.39
C LEU A 55 0.31 1.28 9.51
N SER A 56 0.61 0.01 9.78
CA SER A 56 0.04 -1.14 9.07
C SER A 56 -1.48 -1.21 9.24
N GLY A 57 -2.01 -0.88 10.42
CA GLY A 57 -3.44 -0.77 10.68
C GLY A 57 -4.12 0.32 9.85
N VAL A 58 -3.58 1.55 9.86
CA VAL A 58 -4.09 2.65 9.01
C VAL A 58 -4.05 2.25 7.52
N ARG A 59 -2.91 1.72 7.06
CA ARG A 59 -2.75 1.22 5.69
C ARG A 59 -3.81 0.18 5.34
N GLN A 60 -4.04 -0.79 6.20
CA GLN A 60 -4.96 -1.89 5.91
C GLN A 60 -6.41 -1.39 5.74
N GLU A 61 -6.82 -0.41 6.56
CA GLU A 61 -8.16 0.19 6.48
C GLU A 61 -8.36 1.08 5.25
N LEU A 62 -7.29 1.72 4.75
CA LEU A 62 -7.38 2.66 3.62
C LEU A 62 -7.03 2.05 2.28
N LEU A 63 -5.97 1.24 2.21
CA LEU A 63 -5.33 0.77 0.98
C LEU A 63 -5.33 -0.76 0.83
N GLY A 64 -5.83 -1.49 1.83
CA GLY A 64 -5.71 -2.94 1.88
C GLY A 64 -4.26 -3.37 2.03
N GLY A 65 -3.82 -4.36 1.25
CA GLY A 65 -2.53 -5.05 1.41
C GLY A 65 -1.26 -4.21 1.16
N ALA A 66 -0.13 -4.62 1.77
CA ALA A 66 1.15 -3.90 1.69
C ALA A 66 1.69 -3.76 0.27
N ARG A 67 1.44 -4.76 -0.59
CA ARG A 67 1.80 -4.72 -2.01
C ARG A 67 1.02 -3.61 -2.75
N THR A 68 -0.27 -3.51 -2.50
CA THR A 68 -1.15 -2.47 -3.05
C THR A 68 -0.69 -1.08 -2.61
N ALA A 69 -0.43 -0.90 -1.31
CA ALA A 69 0.04 0.38 -0.77
C ALA A 69 1.38 0.83 -1.39
N VAL A 70 2.35 -0.09 -1.49
CA VAL A 70 3.64 0.18 -2.15
C VAL A 70 3.46 0.58 -3.62
N LEU A 71 2.60 -0.13 -4.36
CA LEU A 71 2.34 0.19 -5.75
C LEU A 71 1.65 1.56 -5.90
N ALA A 72 0.62 1.84 -5.11
CA ALA A 72 -0.09 3.11 -5.12
C ALA A 72 0.86 4.29 -4.92
N TYR A 73 1.75 4.18 -3.92
CA TYR A 73 2.75 5.21 -3.63
C TYR A 73 3.79 5.38 -4.76
N LEU A 74 4.26 4.28 -5.34
CA LEU A 74 5.17 4.32 -6.49
C LEU A 74 4.52 4.96 -7.73
N ARG A 75 3.23 4.69 -7.96
CA ARG A 75 2.44 5.24 -9.08
C ARG A 75 2.26 6.76 -8.98
N GLN A 76 2.12 7.30 -7.77
CA GLN A 76 2.13 8.75 -7.52
C GLN A 76 3.51 9.38 -7.76
N ARG A 77 4.58 8.58 -7.76
CA ARG A 77 5.99 9.03 -7.81
C ARG A 77 6.75 8.47 -9.01
N VAL A 78 6.07 8.26 -10.12
CA VAL A 78 6.69 7.74 -11.35
C VAL A 78 7.87 8.63 -11.74
N GLY A 79 8.99 8.01 -12.09
CA GLY A 79 10.25 8.69 -12.42
C GLY A 79 11.06 9.21 -11.22
N HIS A 80 10.50 9.24 -10.01
CA HIS A 80 11.19 9.72 -8.81
C HIS A 80 11.84 8.57 -8.03
N ALA A 81 12.92 8.88 -7.31
CA ALA A 81 13.54 7.92 -6.41
C ALA A 81 12.74 7.87 -5.09
N VAL A 82 12.35 6.66 -4.69
CA VAL A 82 11.67 6.35 -3.42
C VAL A 82 12.63 5.54 -2.55
N THR A 83 12.90 6.03 -1.35
CA THR A 83 13.85 5.45 -0.41
C THR A 83 13.32 4.17 0.24
N ALA A 84 14.23 3.35 0.77
CA ALA A 84 13.87 2.19 1.58
C ALA A 84 12.97 2.54 2.78
N GLY A 85 13.26 3.65 3.48
CA GLY A 85 12.47 4.11 4.62
C GLY A 85 11.04 4.53 4.25
N GLU A 86 10.86 5.17 3.09
CA GLU A 86 9.51 5.47 2.56
C GLU A 86 8.74 4.18 2.26
N LEU A 87 9.36 3.19 1.63
CA LEU A 87 8.71 1.91 1.32
C LEU A 87 8.35 1.13 2.59
N GLU A 88 9.23 1.13 3.59
CA GLU A 88 8.95 0.53 4.89
C GLU A 88 7.77 1.21 5.57
N GLY A 89 7.77 2.55 5.63
CA GLY A 89 6.68 3.33 6.23
C GLY A 89 5.33 3.12 5.53
N VAL A 90 5.30 3.18 4.19
CA VAL A 90 4.08 2.99 3.39
C VAL A 90 3.55 1.56 3.50
N SER A 91 4.44 0.57 3.52
CA SER A 91 4.03 -0.84 3.64
C SER A 91 3.64 -1.22 5.08
N GLY A 92 4.14 -0.49 6.08
CA GLY A 92 3.99 -0.81 7.49
C GLY A 92 4.65 -2.13 7.92
N ILE A 93 5.59 -2.66 7.13
CA ILE A 93 6.25 -3.95 7.38
C ILE A 93 7.75 -3.91 7.01
N GLU A 94 8.55 -4.75 7.64
CA GLU A 94 9.99 -4.88 7.32
C GLU A 94 10.23 -5.58 5.98
N GLU A 95 9.36 -6.53 5.61
CA GLU A 95 9.50 -7.33 4.39
C GLU A 95 9.03 -6.61 3.12
N TRP A 96 9.05 -5.28 3.09
CA TRP A 96 8.65 -4.47 1.94
C TRP A 96 9.46 -4.81 0.68
N THR A 97 10.72 -5.23 0.82
CA THR A 97 11.56 -5.64 -0.33
C THR A 97 10.96 -6.85 -1.06
N ARG A 98 10.25 -7.72 -0.33
CA ARG A 98 9.49 -8.82 -0.94
C ARG A 98 8.36 -8.29 -1.82
N ARG A 99 7.67 -7.22 -1.43
CA ARG A 99 6.60 -6.59 -2.21
C ARG A 99 7.12 -6.00 -3.51
N ILE A 100 8.28 -5.35 -3.49
CA ILE A 100 8.94 -4.88 -4.71
C ILE A 100 9.24 -6.03 -5.67
N ARG A 101 9.76 -7.16 -5.17
CA ARG A 101 10.01 -8.35 -6.01
C ARG A 101 8.72 -8.88 -6.62
N GLU A 102 7.67 -9.04 -5.82
CA GLU A 102 6.37 -9.50 -6.31
C GLU A 102 5.77 -8.56 -7.37
N LEU A 103 5.96 -7.24 -7.24
CA LEU A 103 5.54 -6.28 -8.27
C LEU A 103 6.35 -6.42 -9.57
N ARG A 104 7.67 -6.63 -9.48
CA ARG A 104 8.52 -6.88 -10.65
C ARG A 104 8.17 -8.19 -11.33
N ASP A 105 7.89 -9.24 -10.56
CA ASP A 105 7.45 -10.54 -11.08
C ASP A 105 6.10 -10.44 -11.82
N LEU A 106 5.28 -9.45 -11.45
CA LEU A 106 4.04 -9.09 -12.15
C LEU A 106 4.26 -8.23 -13.40
N GLY A 107 5.49 -7.82 -13.69
CA GLY A 107 5.83 -7.02 -14.87
C GLY A 107 5.97 -5.52 -14.61
N TRP A 108 5.89 -5.05 -13.37
CA TRP A 108 6.16 -3.64 -13.07
C TRP A 108 7.63 -3.29 -13.26
N ASP A 109 7.91 -2.27 -14.08
CA ASP A 109 9.25 -1.76 -14.33
C ASP A 109 9.73 -0.86 -13.19
N ILE A 110 10.17 -1.50 -12.10
CA ILE A 110 10.71 -0.85 -10.92
C ILE A 110 12.24 -0.99 -10.97
N GLU A 111 12.95 0.11 -11.17
CA GLU A 111 14.42 0.16 -11.13
C GLU A 111 14.94 0.22 -9.70
N ALA A 112 16.10 -0.40 -9.46
CA ALA A 112 16.89 -0.23 -8.25
C ALA A 112 17.95 0.85 -8.46
N LEU A 113 18.08 1.79 -7.54
CA LEU A 113 19.06 2.87 -7.62
C LEU A 113 20.03 2.78 -6.44
N GLY A 114 21.32 2.68 -6.75
CA GLY A 114 22.38 2.52 -5.75
C GLY A 114 22.44 1.12 -5.12
N SER A 115 23.18 1.01 -4.01
CA SER A 115 23.45 -0.26 -3.32
C SER A 115 23.42 -0.10 -1.81
N GLY A 116 23.20 -1.20 -1.09
CA GLY A 116 23.21 -1.22 0.37
C GLY A 116 21.96 -0.62 1.02
N PRO A 117 22.04 -0.25 2.31
CA PRO A 117 20.90 0.21 3.11
C PRO A 117 20.23 1.49 2.59
N GLY A 118 20.98 2.34 1.89
CA GLY A 118 20.49 3.58 1.30
C GLY A 118 19.91 3.43 -0.12
N ARG A 119 19.72 2.20 -0.61
CA ARG A 119 19.16 1.95 -1.94
C ARG A 119 17.75 2.53 -2.03
N SER A 120 17.49 3.19 -3.15
CA SER A 120 16.16 3.68 -3.53
C SER A 120 15.61 2.89 -4.73
N TYR A 121 14.34 3.11 -5.03
CA TYR A 121 13.60 2.45 -6.09
C TYR A 121 12.88 3.49 -6.94
N ARG A 122 12.69 3.21 -8.22
CA ARG A 122 12.01 4.12 -9.12
C ARG A 122 11.08 3.33 -10.03
N LEU A 123 9.80 3.69 -10.05
CA LEU A 123 8.88 3.18 -11.04
C LEU A 123 9.09 3.93 -12.36
N ARG A 124 9.33 3.23 -13.47
CA ARG A 124 9.58 3.85 -14.77
C ARG A 124 8.32 4.23 -15.52
N ALA A 125 7.24 3.46 -15.35
CA ALA A 125 5.98 3.67 -16.03
C ALA A 125 4.79 3.44 -15.09
N ASP A 126 3.77 4.29 -15.20
CA ASP A 126 2.54 4.24 -14.39
C ASP A 126 1.50 3.23 -14.93
N ARG A 127 1.96 2.12 -15.49
CA ARG A 127 1.11 1.04 -16.01
C ARG A 127 1.93 -0.21 -16.28
N LEU A 128 1.27 -1.37 -16.27
CA LEU A 128 1.83 -2.62 -16.82
C LEU A 128 1.84 -2.61 -18.35
N ASP A 129 2.39 -3.64 -18.97
CA ASP A 129 2.13 -3.87 -20.40
C ASP A 129 0.70 -4.37 -20.59
N GLN A 130 0.01 -3.94 -21.65
CA GLN A 130 -1.37 -4.34 -21.91
C GLN A 130 -1.51 -5.87 -22.08
N SER A 131 -0.50 -6.54 -22.65
CA SER A 131 -0.50 -8.00 -22.78
C SER A 131 -0.51 -8.74 -21.43
N VAL A 132 0.07 -8.15 -20.39
CA VAL A 132 0.03 -8.69 -19.02
C VAL A 132 -1.35 -8.50 -18.41
N VAL A 133 -1.97 -7.35 -18.68
CA VAL A 133 -3.32 -7.04 -18.19
C VAL A 133 -4.34 -7.99 -18.79
N ASP A 134 -4.20 -8.40 -20.04
CA ASP A 134 -5.11 -9.35 -20.68
C ASP A 134 -4.87 -10.82 -20.28
N ASP A 135 -3.75 -11.13 -19.62
CA ASP A 135 -3.44 -12.48 -19.13
C ASP A 135 -4.21 -12.80 -17.82
N ASP A 136 -4.96 -13.91 -17.83
CA ASP A 136 -5.66 -14.42 -16.66
C ASP A 136 -4.71 -14.80 -15.50
N LYS A 137 -3.42 -15.02 -15.77
CA LYS A 137 -2.39 -15.20 -14.73
C LYS A 137 -2.33 -14.02 -13.78
N LEU A 138 -2.64 -12.80 -14.22
CA LEU A 138 -2.70 -11.63 -13.34
C LEU A 138 -3.72 -11.84 -12.20
N ILE A 139 -4.91 -12.36 -12.52
CA ILE A 139 -5.97 -12.64 -11.54
C ILE A 139 -5.49 -13.66 -10.49
N ALA A 140 -4.76 -14.68 -10.91
CA ALA A 140 -4.22 -15.72 -10.02
C ALA A 140 -3.18 -15.16 -9.03
N GLN A 141 -2.54 -14.05 -9.37
CA GLN A 141 -1.55 -13.40 -8.52
C GLN A 141 -2.16 -12.42 -7.52
N ILE A 142 -3.43 -12.04 -7.63
CA ILE A 142 -4.13 -11.17 -6.67
C ILE A 142 -4.25 -11.88 -5.32
N LYS A 143 -3.83 -11.21 -4.23
CA LYS A 143 -3.68 -11.78 -2.88
C LYS A 143 -4.54 -11.11 -1.82
N GLY A 144 -5.36 -10.10 -2.16
CA GLY A 144 -6.28 -9.44 -1.24
C GLY A 144 -7.08 -10.40 -0.34
N GLY A 145 -7.11 -10.11 0.96
CA GLY A 145 -7.69 -11.01 1.97
C GLY A 145 -9.22 -11.10 1.89
N ASN A 146 -9.88 -9.99 1.53
CA ASN A 146 -11.32 -9.89 1.35
C ASN A 146 -11.66 -9.43 -0.10
N PRO A 147 -12.93 -9.48 -0.53
CA PRO A 147 -13.32 -9.06 -1.88
C PRO A 147 -12.91 -7.64 -2.25
N LYS A 148 -13.08 -6.65 -1.35
CA LYS A 148 -12.66 -5.25 -1.59
C LYS A 148 -11.16 -5.15 -1.84
N ASP A 149 -10.35 -5.79 -1.00
CA ASP A 149 -8.89 -5.81 -1.16
C ASP A 149 -8.47 -6.39 -2.51
N ARG A 150 -9.14 -7.47 -2.96
CA ARG A 150 -8.85 -8.08 -4.26
C ARG A 150 -9.23 -7.17 -5.43
N LEU A 151 -10.40 -6.54 -5.34
CA LEU A 151 -10.89 -5.61 -6.35
C LEU A 151 -9.93 -4.43 -6.48
N ILE A 152 -9.57 -3.78 -5.37
CA ILE A 152 -8.70 -2.60 -5.43
C ILE A 152 -7.29 -2.97 -5.88
N GLU A 153 -6.72 -4.07 -5.37
CA GLU A 153 -5.41 -4.57 -5.80
C GLU A 153 -5.39 -4.83 -7.32
N TYR A 154 -6.39 -5.53 -7.83
CA TYR A 154 -6.50 -5.80 -9.26
C TYR A 154 -6.66 -4.52 -10.08
N LEU A 155 -7.54 -3.61 -9.65
CA LEU A 155 -7.77 -2.34 -10.33
C LEU A 155 -6.50 -1.49 -10.41
N PHE A 156 -5.66 -1.49 -9.37
CA PHE A 156 -4.33 -0.84 -9.43
C PHE A 156 -3.38 -1.47 -10.44
N HIS A 157 -3.49 -2.77 -10.73
CA HIS A 157 -2.65 -3.41 -11.74
C HIS A 157 -3.09 -3.07 -13.16
N VAL A 158 -4.39 -2.96 -13.39
CA VAL A 158 -4.99 -2.80 -14.72
C VAL A 158 -5.30 -1.35 -15.09
N ALA A 159 -5.21 -0.39 -14.16
CA ALA A 159 -5.36 1.01 -14.51
C ALA A 159 -4.22 1.47 -15.45
N PRO A 160 -4.53 2.15 -16.57
CA PRO A 160 -5.78 2.87 -16.85
C PRO A 160 -6.77 2.14 -17.78
N TRP A 161 -6.63 0.84 -18.02
CA TRP A 161 -7.55 0.13 -18.93
C TRP A 161 -8.89 -0.18 -18.24
N PRO A 162 -10.03 0.04 -18.93
CA PRO A 162 -11.33 -0.36 -18.42
C PRO A 162 -11.43 -1.88 -18.39
N VAL A 163 -12.05 -2.44 -17.35
CA VAL A 163 -12.23 -3.88 -17.14
C VAL A 163 -13.69 -4.26 -17.04
N ALA A 164 -14.06 -5.35 -17.71
CA ALA A 164 -15.43 -5.84 -17.73
C ALA A 164 -15.89 -6.36 -16.36
N ALA A 165 -17.18 -6.18 -16.06
CA ALA A 165 -17.84 -6.69 -14.85
C ALA A 165 -17.53 -8.18 -14.56
N ALA A 166 -17.59 -9.04 -15.58
CA ALA A 166 -17.33 -10.47 -15.43
C ALA A 166 -15.92 -10.78 -14.92
N ARG A 167 -14.94 -9.92 -15.22
CA ARG A 167 -13.56 -10.07 -14.74
C ARG A 167 -13.43 -9.64 -13.28
N LEU A 168 -14.09 -8.55 -12.89
CA LEU A 168 -14.15 -8.11 -11.49
C LEU A 168 -14.84 -9.14 -10.59
N GLU A 169 -15.90 -9.79 -11.08
CA GLU A 169 -16.56 -10.89 -10.37
C GLU A 169 -15.61 -12.06 -10.09
N ARG A 170 -14.82 -12.47 -11.10
CA ARG A 170 -13.79 -13.52 -10.95
C ARG A 170 -12.71 -13.13 -9.94
N VAL A 171 -12.28 -11.88 -9.95
CA VAL A 171 -11.28 -11.34 -9.01
C VAL A 171 -11.83 -11.31 -7.59
N ALA A 172 -13.05 -10.82 -7.42
CA ALA A 172 -13.70 -10.70 -6.12
C ALA A 172 -13.98 -12.07 -5.48
N LYS A 173 -14.25 -13.11 -6.28
CA LYS A 173 -14.61 -14.46 -5.80
C LYS A 173 -15.82 -14.42 -4.84
N SER A 174 -16.77 -13.53 -5.13
CA SER A 174 -17.94 -13.25 -4.29
C SER A 174 -19.10 -12.81 -5.17
N ALA A 175 -20.30 -13.33 -4.92
CA ALA A 175 -21.53 -12.84 -5.58
C ALA A 175 -21.90 -11.40 -5.16
N GLY A 176 -21.40 -10.94 -4.00
CA GLY A 176 -21.62 -9.59 -3.47
C GLY A 176 -20.68 -8.52 -4.03
N TRP A 177 -19.86 -8.83 -5.03
CA TRP A 177 -18.77 -7.97 -5.50
C TRP A 177 -19.21 -6.55 -5.90
N ARG A 178 -20.44 -6.36 -6.38
CA ARG A 178 -20.96 -5.04 -6.74
C ARG A 178 -21.16 -4.17 -5.51
N THR A 179 -21.64 -4.74 -4.41
CA THR A 179 -21.75 -4.05 -3.13
C THR A 179 -20.37 -3.73 -2.56
N ASP A 180 -19.42 -4.67 -2.69
CA ASP A 180 -18.03 -4.45 -2.29
C ASP A 180 -17.39 -3.31 -3.10
N LEU A 181 -17.62 -3.26 -4.42
CA LEU A 181 -17.15 -2.21 -5.31
C LEU A 181 -17.80 -0.85 -4.99
N GLN A 182 -19.12 -0.82 -4.77
CA GLN A 182 -19.81 0.40 -4.36
C GLN A 182 -19.28 0.92 -3.02
N THR A 183 -18.99 0.02 -2.09
CA THR A 183 -18.38 0.39 -0.81
C THR A 183 -17.02 1.06 -1.01
N LEU A 184 -16.18 0.58 -1.94
CA LEU A 184 -14.92 1.23 -2.29
C LEU A 184 -15.15 2.66 -2.82
N ILE A 185 -16.14 2.84 -3.69
CA ILE A 185 -16.52 4.17 -4.22
C ILE A 185 -16.96 5.09 -3.09
N ASP A 186 -17.83 4.61 -2.20
CA ASP A 186 -18.32 5.35 -1.03
C ASP A 186 -17.19 5.67 -0.03
N GLU A 187 -16.12 4.86 -0.01
CA GLU A 187 -14.88 5.07 0.74
C GLU A 187 -13.93 6.06 0.05
N GLY A 188 -14.29 6.58 -1.14
CA GLY A 188 -13.56 7.63 -1.86
C GLY A 188 -12.68 7.13 -2.99
N TRP A 189 -12.71 5.84 -3.32
CA TRP A 189 -11.97 5.33 -4.48
C TRP A 189 -12.62 5.78 -5.80
N LEU A 190 -11.82 6.42 -6.67
CA LEU A 190 -12.28 6.93 -7.96
C LEU A 190 -12.44 5.81 -9.00
N ILE A 191 -13.43 4.94 -8.81
CA ILE A 191 -13.76 3.86 -9.75
C ILE A 191 -14.88 4.35 -10.66
N GLN A 192 -14.52 4.66 -11.90
CA GLN A 192 -15.40 5.22 -12.91
C GLN A 192 -16.11 4.13 -13.72
N THR A 193 -17.29 4.47 -14.19
CA THR A 193 -18.14 3.71 -15.10
C THR A 193 -18.42 4.51 -16.39
N HIS A 194 -19.19 3.92 -17.31
CA HIS A 194 -19.63 4.62 -18.52
C HIS A 194 -20.39 5.94 -18.24
N GLU A 195 -21.09 6.03 -17.11
CA GLU A 195 -21.84 7.22 -16.73
C GLU A 195 -20.91 8.38 -16.33
N ASP A 196 -19.74 8.05 -15.79
CA ASP A 196 -18.71 9.01 -15.37
C ASP A 196 -17.81 9.43 -16.54
N ASP A 197 -17.50 8.48 -17.43
CA ASP A 197 -16.70 8.69 -18.64
C ASP A 197 -17.22 7.83 -19.80
N GLY A 198 -17.72 8.49 -20.85
CA GLY A 198 -18.25 7.85 -22.05
C GLY A 198 -17.23 7.03 -22.85
N GLU A 199 -15.93 7.19 -22.61
CA GLU A 199 -14.88 6.33 -23.17
C GLU A 199 -14.87 4.91 -22.57
N ILE A 200 -15.43 4.75 -21.37
CA ILE A 200 -15.56 3.44 -20.72
C ILE A 200 -16.77 2.71 -21.33
N PRO A 201 -16.64 1.50 -21.89
CA PRO A 201 -17.79 0.78 -22.43
C PRO A 201 -18.84 0.45 -21.35
N PRO A 202 -20.14 0.38 -21.69
CA PRO A 202 -21.18 -0.04 -20.74
C PRO A 202 -20.84 -1.40 -20.10
N GLY A 203 -20.95 -1.47 -18.77
CA GLY A 203 -20.61 -2.68 -17.99
C GLY A 203 -19.11 -2.87 -17.72
N PHE A 204 -18.28 -1.86 -18.01
CA PHE A 204 -16.87 -1.81 -17.64
C PHE A 204 -16.64 -0.79 -16.52
N TYR A 205 -15.52 -0.98 -15.83
CA TYR A 205 -15.08 -0.15 -14.71
C TYR A 205 -13.61 0.20 -14.87
N ARG A 206 -13.21 1.39 -14.43
CA ARG A 206 -11.81 1.83 -14.48
C ARG A 206 -11.47 2.57 -13.19
N LEU A 207 -10.37 2.20 -12.54
CA LEU A 207 -9.81 3.05 -11.50
C LEU A 207 -9.15 4.25 -12.18
N ALA A 208 -9.65 5.44 -11.90
CA ALA A 208 -9.05 6.68 -12.36
C ALA A 208 -7.66 6.83 -11.74
N ARG A 209 -6.84 7.68 -12.36
CA ARG A 209 -5.54 8.01 -11.78
C ARG A 209 -5.77 8.65 -10.42
N LEU A 210 -4.99 8.27 -9.42
CA LEU A 210 -4.96 8.99 -8.16
C LEU A 210 -4.35 10.36 -8.46
N GLU A 211 -5.18 11.40 -8.53
CA GLU A 211 -4.73 12.79 -8.56
C GLU A 211 -4.25 13.20 -7.16
N ASP A 212 -3.32 14.16 -7.10
CA ASP A 212 -2.75 14.70 -5.86
C ASP A 212 -3.78 15.52 -5.05
#